data_AF-A0A956JPL1-F1
#
_entry.id   AF-A0A956JPL1-F1
#
_cell.length_a   1.000
_cell.length_b   1.000
_cell.length_c   1.000
_cell.angle_alpha   90.00
_cell.angle_beta   90.00
_cell.angle_gamma   90.00
#
_symmetry.space_group_name_H-M   'P 1'
#
loop_
_entity.id
_entity.type
_entity.pdbx_description
1 polymer ?
#
loop_
_entity_poly.entity_id
_entity_poly.type
_entity_poly.pdbx_seq_one_letter_code
_entity_poly.pdbx_strand_id
1 'polypeptide(L)'
;MMTTLLVVASTRTASAQLRGPGLPALAVASKKLVPGLWVRYAIVNTGASQAMLVYIAALERKGDAQWFEMSITGGQRRTLLMRTLVKGLGGKDPSKVKVVEAIVQPPGQRPLRLPSEAANKQRPPVQAASNLSRGHGAKVTRNVRVQVAGGAFTTTHFRRRVGGHEEQTWMSAALGAWPLVKYQLGTLSIELVAHGKSASTRIQGEPVKLDKRLLKQLGGAP
;
A
#
# COMPACT_ATOMS: atom_id res chain seq x y z
N MET A 1 22.74 18.71 -59.64
CA MET A 1 22.93 17.63 -58.64
C MET A 1 22.57 18.19 -57.28
N MET A 2 21.42 17.82 -56.72
CA MET A 2 20.89 18.38 -55.49
C MET A 2 20.83 17.27 -54.44
N THR A 3 21.64 17.42 -53.39
CA THR A 3 21.91 16.38 -52.38
C THR A 3 20.81 16.39 -51.32
N THR A 4 20.02 15.32 -51.24
CA THR A 4 19.00 15.12 -50.20
C THR A 4 19.64 14.59 -48.92
N LEU A 5 19.55 15.36 -47.83
CA LEU A 5 20.06 14.99 -46.50
C LEU A 5 18.97 14.20 -45.74
N LEU A 6 19.20 12.92 -45.48
CA LEU A 6 18.32 12.06 -44.69
C LEU A 6 18.69 12.18 -43.20
N VAL A 7 17.84 12.82 -42.40
CA VAL A 7 18.00 12.90 -40.93
C VAL A 7 17.34 11.66 -40.31
N VAL A 8 18.17 10.75 -39.79
CA VAL A 8 17.71 9.56 -39.05
C VAL A 8 17.42 9.97 -37.60
N ALA A 9 16.14 10.14 -37.27
CA ALA A 9 15.70 10.40 -35.90
C ALA A 9 15.79 9.12 -35.06
N SER A 10 16.75 9.06 -34.13
CA SER A 10 16.85 7.98 -33.14
C SER A 10 15.77 8.16 -32.06
N THR A 11 14.70 7.36 -32.13
CA THR A 11 13.70 7.30 -31.06
C THR A 11 14.30 6.55 -29.86
N ARG A 12 14.72 7.29 -28.83
CA ARG A 12 15.05 6.71 -27.53
C ARG A 12 13.77 6.21 -26.90
N THR A 13 13.55 4.90 -26.92
CA THR A 13 12.56 4.25 -26.07
C THR A 13 13.04 4.35 -24.61
N ALA A 14 12.54 5.35 -23.90
CA ALA A 14 12.67 5.41 -22.46
C ALA A 14 11.86 4.27 -21.85
N SER A 15 12.55 3.20 -21.47
CA SER A 15 12.00 2.17 -20.59
C SER A 15 11.75 2.80 -19.23
N ALA A 16 10.56 3.37 -19.03
CA ALA A 16 10.09 3.78 -17.71
C ALA A 16 9.98 2.52 -16.86
N GLN A 17 11.06 2.19 -16.15
CA GLN A 17 11.07 1.18 -15.11
C GLN A 17 9.93 1.55 -14.15
N LEU A 18 8.92 0.67 -14.09
CA LEU A 18 7.78 0.76 -13.19
C LEU A 18 8.26 0.54 -11.75
N ARG A 19 9.11 1.44 -11.23
CA ARG A 19 9.21 1.70 -9.80
C ARG A 19 7.94 2.46 -9.45
N GLY A 20 6.84 1.73 -9.31
CA GLY A 20 5.59 2.30 -8.83
C GLY A 20 5.87 3.07 -7.55
N PRO A 21 5.23 4.24 -7.33
CA PRO A 21 5.42 5.02 -6.12
C PRO A 21 5.17 4.09 -4.93
N GLY A 22 6.24 3.81 -4.18
CA GLY A 22 6.17 2.93 -3.03
C GLY A 22 5.11 3.48 -2.09
N LEU A 23 4.05 2.71 -1.84
CA LEU A 23 3.04 3.09 -0.87
C LEU A 23 3.77 3.39 0.45
N PRO A 24 3.50 4.54 1.09
CA PRO A 24 4.08 4.81 2.40
C PRO A 24 3.67 3.68 3.34
N ALA A 25 4.57 3.34 4.25
CA ALA A 25 4.28 2.26 5.16
C ALA A 25 3.03 2.57 5.98
N LEU A 26 2.05 1.68 5.89
CA LEU A 26 0.81 1.79 6.62
C LEU A 26 1.10 1.50 8.08
N ALA A 27 1.02 2.57 8.84
CA ALA A 27 0.79 2.61 10.26
C ALA A 27 -0.15 1.49 10.73
N VAL A 28 0.35 0.58 11.57
CA VAL A 28 -0.49 -0.33 12.35
C VAL A 28 -0.31 -0.02 13.82
N ALA A 29 -1.36 0.48 14.49
CA ALA A 29 -1.38 0.72 15.93
C ALA A 29 -0.79 -0.48 16.71
N SER A 30 0.03 -0.23 17.73
CA SER A 30 0.71 -1.25 18.54
C SER A 30 -0.24 -2.18 19.34
N LYS A 31 -1.55 -1.95 19.26
CA LYS A 31 -2.59 -2.81 19.83
C LYS A 31 -2.90 -3.95 18.86
N LYS A 32 -3.32 -5.11 19.39
CA LYS A 32 -3.82 -6.23 18.57
C LYS A 32 -4.88 -5.68 17.61
N LEU A 33 -4.63 -5.77 16.30
CA LEU A 33 -5.64 -5.41 15.30
C LEU A 33 -6.89 -6.27 15.54
N VAL A 34 -8.04 -5.60 15.54
CA VAL A 34 -9.33 -6.28 15.62
C VAL A 34 -9.68 -6.81 14.22
N PRO A 35 -9.96 -8.12 14.08
CA PRO A 35 -10.50 -8.69 12.84
C PRO A 35 -11.71 -7.92 12.31
N GLY A 36 -11.79 -7.80 10.99
CA GLY A 36 -12.88 -7.15 10.28
C GLY A 36 -12.70 -5.63 10.10
N LEU A 37 -11.71 -4.99 10.72
CA LEU A 37 -11.47 -3.57 10.45
C LEU A 37 -10.98 -3.38 9.01
N TRP A 38 -11.38 -2.30 8.35
CA TRP A 38 -10.86 -1.93 7.04
C TRP A 38 -10.84 -0.42 6.76
N VAL A 39 -10.00 -0.02 5.79
CA VAL A 39 -9.87 1.33 5.26
C VAL A 39 -9.71 1.31 3.74
N ARG A 40 -10.11 2.40 3.08
CA ARG A 40 -9.93 2.65 1.66
C ARG A 40 -9.35 4.05 1.46
N TYR A 41 -8.27 4.14 0.71
CA TYR A 41 -7.60 5.38 0.36
C TYR A 41 -7.68 5.64 -1.14
N ALA A 42 -7.73 6.92 -1.51
CA ALA A 42 -7.42 7.39 -2.84
C ALA A 42 -5.99 7.93 -2.84
N ILE A 43 -5.21 7.52 -3.82
CA ILE A 43 -3.84 7.94 -4.03
C ILE A 43 -3.79 8.68 -5.36
N VAL A 44 -3.40 9.94 -5.28
CA VAL A 44 -3.28 10.83 -6.44
C VAL A 44 -1.81 11.25 -6.53
N ASN A 45 -1.24 11.14 -7.72
CA ASN A 45 0.07 11.70 -8.02
C ASN A 45 -0.08 12.65 -9.20
N THR A 46 0.49 13.85 -9.12
CA THR A 46 0.52 14.79 -10.24
C THR A 46 1.17 14.12 -11.45
N GLY A 47 0.41 13.96 -12.54
CA GLY A 47 0.81 13.23 -13.75
C GLY A 47 0.04 11.92 -13.98
N ALA A 48 -0.66 11.39 -12.97
CA ALA A 48 -1.61 10.30 -13.17
C ALA A 48 -2.96 10.85 -13.62
N SER A 49 -3.55 10.28 -14.67
CA SER A 49 -4.87 10.67 -15.17
C SER A 49 -6.02 10.31 -14.22
N GLN A 50 -5.79 9.33 -13.33
CA GLN A 50 -6.81 8.81 -12.42
C GLN A 50 -6.20 8.44 -11.06
N ALA A 51 -6.99 8.62 -10.01
CA ALA A 51 -6.63 8.19 -8.67
C ALA A 51 -6.54 6.66 -8.59
N MET A 52 -5.50 6.16 -7.93
CA MET A 52 -5.38 4.76 -7.55
C MET A 52 -6.12 4.53 -6.23
N LEU A 53 -6.99 3.51 -6.18
CA LEU A 53 -7.71 3.18 -4.95
C LEU A 53 -7.04 2.01 -4.25
N VAL A 54 -6.71 2.19 -2.98
CA VAL A 54 -6.11 1.15 -2.14
C VAL A 54 -7.06 0.80 -1.01
N TYR A 55 -7.44 -0.46 -0.90
CA TYR A 55 -8.18 -0.98 0.24
C TYR A 55 -7.25 -1.83 1.09
N ILE A 56 -7.35 -1.71 2.41
CA ILE A 56 -6.65 -2.56 3.37
C ILE A 56 -7.64 -3.07 4.41
N ALA A 57 -7.56 -4.36 4.74
CA ALA A 57 -8.35 -4.97 5.79
C ALA A 57 -7.51 -5.88 6.68
N ALA A 58 -7.85 -5.90 7.96
CA ALA A 58 -7.43 -6.95 8.89
C ALA A 58 -8.54 -8.00 8.91
N LEU A 59 -8.22 -9.23 8.54
CA LEU A 59 -9.19 -10.31 8.45
C LEU A 59 -9.13 -11.20 9.70
N GLU A 60 -9.32 -12.50 9.56
CA GLU A 60 -9.26 -13.46 10.64
C GLU A 60 -7.82 -13.75 11.12
N ARG A 61 -7.72 -14.27 12.35
CA ARG A 61 -6.46 -14.73 12.93
C ARG A 61 -6.25 -16.21 12.67
N LYS A 62 -4.98 -16.62 12.57
CA LYS A 62 -4.55 -18.02 12.56
C LYS A 62 -3.45 -18.19 13.59
N GLY A 63 -3.81 -18.62 14.80
CA GLY A 63 -2.91 -18.65 15.96
C GLY A 63 -2.38 -17.25 16.30
N ASP A 64 -1.06 -17.09 16.29
CA ASP A 64 -0.37 -15.82 16.55
C ASP A 64 -0.22 -14.93 15.30
N ALA A 65 -0.64 -15.42 14.13
CA ALA A 65 -0.62 -14.68 12.87
C ALA A 65 -1.98 -14.06 12.54
N GLN A 66 -1.96 -13.03 11.69
CA GLN A 66 -3.11 -12.24 11.28
C GLN A 66 -3.16 -12.17 9.74
N TRP A 67 -4.31 -12.48 9.15
CA TRP A 67 -4.54 -12.26 7.74
C TRP A 67 -4.81 -10.78 7.44
N PHE A 68 -4.26 -10.29 6.33
CA PHE A 68 -4.53 -8.97 5.78
C PHE A 68 -4.97 -9.06 4.33
N GLU A 69 -6.09 -8.39 4.05
CA GLU A 69 -6.58 -7.94 2.75
C GLU A 69 -5.83 -6.71 2.23
N MET A 70 -5.26 -6.70 1.02
CA MET A 70 -5.01 -5.47 0.28
C MET A 70 -5.57 -5.57 -1.14
N SER A 71 -6.24 -4.52 -1.62
CA SER A 71 -6.59 -4.41 -3.04
C SER A 71 -6.09 -3.10 -3.62
N ILE A 72 -5.55 -3.16 -4.84
CA ILE A 72 -5.15 -1.98 -5.60
C ILE A 72 -5.99 -1.93 -6.87
N THR A 73 -6.76 -0.85 -7.04
CA THR A 73 -7.53 -0.58 -8.25
C THR A 73 -6.90 0.59 -8.99
N GLY A 74 -6.40 0.32 -10.20
CA GLY A 74 -5.83 1.34 -11.09
C GLY A 74 -6.86 2.01 -12.00
N GLY A 75 -6.39 2.93 -12.86
CA GLY A 75 -7.25 3.75 -13.72
C GLY A 75 -8.20 2.97 -14.65
N GLN A 76 -7.75 1.85 -15.22
CA GLN A 76 -8.60 0.95 -16.02
C GLN A 76 -9.60 0.12 -15.18
N ARG A 77 -9.82 0.47 -13.90
CA ARG A 77 -10.68 -0.25 -12.92
C ARG A 77 -10.31 -1.71 -12.70
N ARG A 78 -9.14 -2.14 -13.17
CA ARG A 78 -8.57 -3.45 -12.89
C ARG A 78 -8.08 -3.49 -11.45
N THR A 79 -8.52 -4.52 -10.72
CA THR A 79 -8.21 -4.68 -9.29
C THR A 79 -7.31 -5.88 -9.07
N LEU A 80 -6.14 -5.63 -8.50
CA LEU A 80 -5.26 -6.66 -7.97
C LEU A 80 -5.63 -6.90 -6.51
N LEU A 81 -5.87 -8.15 -6.12
CA LEU A 81 -6.03 -8.54 -4.72
C LEU A 81 -4.77 -9.22 -4.22
N MET A 82 -4.35 -8.89 -3.02
CA MET A 82 -3.28 -9.57 -2.31
C MET A 82 -3.71 -9.83 -0.87
N ARG A 83 -3.60 -11.08 -0.44
CA ARG A 83 -3.87 -11.51 0.92
C ARG A 83 -2.62 -12.08 1.56
N THR A 84 -2.24 -11.58 2.73
CA THR A 84 -0.98 -11.98 3.41
C THR A 84 -1.24 -12.40 4.85
N LEU A 85 -0.61 -13.51 5.26
CA LEU A 85 -0.61 -13.96 6.65
C LEU A 85 0.66 -13.46 7.32
N VAL A 86 0.50 -12.58 8.29
CA VAL A 86 1.61 -11.89 8.95
C VAL A 86 1.72 -12.36 10.39
N LYS A 87 2.92 -12.82 10.77
CA LYS A 87 3.29 -13.24 12.12
C LYS A 87 4.20 -12.20 12.76
N GLY A 88 4.16 -12.10 14.10
CA GLY A 88 5.04 -11.21 14.87
C GLY A 88 4.54 -9.76 15.00
N LEU A 89 3.28 -9.50 14.64
CA LEU A 89 2.68 -8.17 14.81
C LEU A 89 2.49 -7.83 16.29
N GLY A 90 2.78 -6.56 16.64
CA GLY A 90 2.70 -6.06 18.01
C GLY A 90 3.95 -6.28 18.86
N GLY A 91 4.97 -6.97 18.33
CA GLY A 91 6.29 -7.01 18.96
C GLY A 91 6.99 -5.65 18.91
N LYS A 92 7.90 -5.41 19.86
CA LYS A 92 8.76 -4.20 19.86
C LYS A 92 9.81 -4.21 18.76
N ASP A 93 10.08 -5.38 18.18
CA ASP A 93 11.12 -5.60 17.18
C ASP A 93 10.49 -5.83 15.79
N PRO A 94 10.53 -4.83 14.89
CA PRO A 94 10.01 -4.96 13.54
C PRO A 94 10.67 -6.06 12.72
N SER A 95 11.91 -6.46 13.03
CA SER A 95 12.62 -7.52 12.31
C SER A 95 11.95 -8.90 12.47
N LYS A 96 11.15 -9.06 13.53
CA LYS A 96 10.39 -10.28 13.82
C LYS A 96 9.09 -10.39 13.02
N VAL A 97 8.68 -9.32 12.32
CA VAL A 97 7.51 -9.36 11.45
C VAL A 97 7.85 -10.18 10.20
N LYS A 98 7.09 -11.26 9.98
CA LYS A 98 7.29 -12.18 8.85
C LYS A 98 5.99 -12.40 8.11
N VAL A 99 6.05 -12.39 6.78
CA VAL A 99 4.97 -12.88 5.93
C VAL A 99 5.20 -14.39 5.77
N VAL A 100 4.29 -15.19 6.30
CA VAL A 100 4.39 -16.66 6.28
C VAL A 100 3.60 -17.28 5.13
N GLU A 101 2.58 -16.57 4.64
CA GLU A 101 1.79 -16.98 3.48
C GLU A 101 1.34 -15.73 2.71
N ALA A 102 1.33 -15.82 1.38
CA ALA A 102 0.76 -14.78 0.53
C ALA A 102 -0.03 -15.41 -0.62
N ILE A 103 -1.17 -14.82 -0.92
CA ILE A 103 -2.04 -15.16 -2.04
C ILE A 103 -2.25 -13.89 -2.85
N VAL A 104 -2.10 -13.99 -4.17
CA VAL A 104 -2.35 -12.88 -5.10
C VAL A 104 -3.39 -13.32 -6.11
N GLN A 105 -4.37 -12.47 -6.36
CA GLN A 105 -5.36 -12.69 -7.42
C GLN A 105 -5.30 -11.51 -8.40
N PRO A 106 -4.63 -11.70 -9.55
CA PRO A 106 -4.68 -10.72 -10.64
C PRO A 106 -6.10 -10.55 -11.19
N PRO A 107 -6.39 -9.41 -11.85
CA PRO A 107 -7.69 -9.17 -12.46
C PRO A 107 -8.08 -10.28 -13.44
N GLY A 108 -9.26 -10.89 -13.24
CA GLY A 108 -9.79 -11.93 -14.12
C GLY A 108 -9.05 -13.27 -14.07
N GLN A 109 -8.14 -13.47 -13.10
CA GLN A 109 -7.38 -14.71 -12.95
C GLN A 109 -7.73 -15.44 -11.66
N ARG A 110 -7.37 -16.73 -11.60
CA ARG A 110 -7.48 -17.54 -10.38
C ARG A 110 -6.46 -17.06 -9.34
N PRO A 111 -6.77 -17.20 -8.03
CA PRO A 111 -5.82 -16.85 -6.99
C PRO A 111 -4.60 -17.77 -7.03
N LEU A 112 -3.44 -17.16 -6.77
CA LEU A 112 -2.14 -17.81 -6.80
C LEU A 112 -1.50 -17.71 -5.41
N ARG A 113 -1.16 -18.85 -4.82
CA ARG A 113 -0.38 -18.91 -3.60
C ARG A 113 1.10 -18.74 -3.94
N LEU A 114 1.73 -17.69 -3.38
CA LEU A 114 3.14 -17.41 -3.58
C LEU A 114 4.01 -18.31 -2.68
N PRO A 115 5.21 -18.71 -3.16
CA PRO A 115 6.23 -19.32 -2.31
C PRO A 115 6.64 -18.35 -1.19
N SER A 116 6.96 -18.88 0.00
CA SER A 116 7.30 -18.08 1.18
C SER A 116 8.48 -17.12 0.95
N GLU A 117 9.43 -17.49 0.11
CA GLU A 117 10.56 -16.64 -0.31
C GLU A 117 10.07 -15.39 -1.07
N ALA A 118 9.15 -15.57 -2.03
CA ALA A 118 8.56 -14.47 -2.79
C ALA A 118 7.63 -13.62 -1.92
N ALA A 119 6.86 -14.26 -1.04
CA ALA A 119 5.98 -13.59 -0.08
C ALA A 119 6.75 -12.66 0.87
N ASN A 120 7.96 -13.05 1.29
CA ASN A 120 8.82 -12.21 2.13
C ASN A 120 9.46 -11.04 1.38
N LYS A 121 9.65 -11.12 0.06
CA LYS A 121 10.10 -10.00 -0.77
C LYS A 121 8.96 -9.00 -1.03
N GLN A 122 7.73 -9.47 -1.07
CA GLN A 122 6.53 -8.66 -1.28
C GLN A 122 5.86 -8.24 0.03
N ARG A 123 6.65 -7.99 1.08
CA ARG A 123 6.11 -7.47 2.34
C ARG A 123 5.31 -6.20 2.03
N PRO A 124 4.01 -6.16 2.36
CA PRO A 124 3.31 -4.89 2.39
C PRO A 124 4.11 -3.98 3.34
N PRO A 125 4.29 -2.69 3.03
CA PRO A 125 4.99 -1.79 3.91
C PRO A 125 4.06 -1.56 5.10
N VAL A 126 4.06 -2.46 6.08
CA VAL A 126 3.30 -2.37 7.32
C VAL A 126 4.33 -2.10 8.40
N GLN A 127 4.30 -0.89 8.96
CA GLN A 127 5.19 -0.49 10.04
C GLN A 127 4.42 -0.38 11.35
N ALA A 128 5.03 -0.85 12.43
CA ALA A 128 4.48 -0.73 13.78
C ALA A 128 4.29 0.75 14.16
N ALA A 129 3.18 1.06 14.82
CA ALA A 129 2.82 2.45 15.11
C ALA A 129 3.78 3.20 16.04
N SER A 130 4.58 2.48 16.82
CA SER A 130 5.66 3.06 17.62
C SER A 130 6.70 3.79 16.75
N ASN A 131 6.82 3.43 15.47
CA ASN A 131 7.70 4.10 14.52
C ASN A 131 7.04 5.32 13.85
N LEU A 132 5.72 5.50 14.01
CA LEU A 132 4.99 6.64 13.45
C LEU A 132 5.32 7.93 14.20
N SER A 133 5.37 7.90 15.52
CA SER A 133 5.71 9.09 16.32
C SER A 133 7.16 9.55 16.13
N ARG A 134 8.09 8.65 15.79
CA ARG A 134 9.48 9.01 15.43
C ARG A 134 9.65 9.31 13.94
N GLY A 135 8.75 8.79 13.09
CA GLY A 135 8.83 8.91 11.65
C GLY A 135 8.15 10.15 11.06
N HIS A 136 7.05 10.65 11.63
CA HIS A 136 6.24 11.70 10.98
C HIS A 136 6.72 13.15 11.16
N GLY A 137 7.84 13.36 11.85
CA GLY A 137 8.39 14.70 12.03
C GLY A 137 7.84 15.46 13.23
N ALA A 138 7.99 16.78 13.19
CA ALA A 138 7.53 17.66 14.24
C ALA A 138 6.00 17.69 14.26
N LYS A 139 5.44 17.50 15.45
CA LYS A 139 4.02 17.72 15.70
C LYS A 139 3.72 19.21 15.54
N VAL A 140 2.87 19.56 14.59
CA VAL A 140 2.54 20.96 14.30
C VAL A 140 1.35 21.41 15.16
N THR A 141 0.26 20.63 15.16
CA THR A 141 -0.99 21.02 15.83
C THR A 141 -1.80 19.82 16.28
N ARG A 142 -2.48 19.93 17.43
CA ARG A 142 -3.50 18.96 17.91
C ARG A 142 -4.88 19.44 17.53
N ASN A 143 -5.80 18.51 17.36
CA ASN A 143 -7.24 18.74 17.19
C ASN A 143 -7.61 19.54 15.93
N VAL A 144 -6.88 19.36 14.83
CA VAL A 144 -7.23 19.95 13.53
C VAL A 144 -8.40 19.18 12.93
N ARG A 145 -9.50 19.88 12.62
CA ARG A 145 -10.65 19.28 11.92
C ARG A 145 -10.31 19.14 10.44
N VAL A 146 -10.39 17.91 9.93
CA VAL A 146 -10.11 17.59 8.52
C VAL A 146 -11.34 16.91 7.92
N GLN A 147 -11.77 17.42 6.77
CA GLN A 147 -12.86 16.85 5.97
C GLN A 147 -12.27 16.06 4.79
N VAL A 148 -12.69 14.82 4.63
CA VAL A 148 -12.35 13.94 3.49
C VAL A 148 -13.60 13.20 3.03
N ALA A 149 -13.52 12.48 1.90
CA ALA A 149 -14.63 11.67 1.40
C ALA A 149 -15.09 10.60 2.42
N GLY A 150 -14.15 10.07 3.21
CA GLY A 150 -14.46 9.11 4.28
C GLY A 150 -15.08 9.70 5.55
N GLY A 151 -15.28 11.02 5.62
CA GLY A 151 -15.92 11.69 6.76
C GLY A 151 -15.14 12.88 7.32
N ALA A 152 -15.58 13.37 8.48
CA ALA A 152 -14.95 14.46 9.21
C ALA A 152 -14.20 13.90 10.43
N PHE A 153 -12.94 14.29 10.61
CA PHE A 153 -12.11 13.78 11.70
C PHE A 153 -11.41 14.91 12.46
N THR A 154 -11.33 14.75 13.78
CA THR A 154 -10.38 15.48 14.61
C THR A 154 -9.02 14.78 14.52
N THR A 155 -7.98 15.51 14.12
CA THR A 155 -6.67 14.96 13.77
C THR A 155 -5.52 15.59 14.55
N THR A 156 -4.40 14.89 14.59
CA THR A 156 -3.09 15.49 14.88
C THR A 156 -2.35 15.68 13.56
N HIS A 157 -1.85 16.89 13.32
CA HIS A 157 -1.08 17.25 12.15
C HIS A 157 0.43 17.19 12.46
N PHE A 158 1.16 16.47 11.61
CA PHE A 158 2.60 16.33 11.64
C PHE A 158 3.22 16.83 10.35
N ARG A 159 4.44 17.37 10.45
CA ARG A 159 5.19 17.91 9.31
C ARG A 159 6.68 17.60 9.43
N ARG A 160 7.30 17.24 8.30
CA ARG A 160 8.77 17.18 8.16
C ARG A 160 9.21 17.52 6.74
N ARG A 161 10.51 17.69 6.56
CA ARG A 161 11.15 17.83 5.25
C ARG A 161 11.80 16.51 4.86
N VAL A 162 11.52 16.02 3.65
CA VAL A 162 12.10 14.79 3.08
C VAL A 162 12.53 15.07 1.65
N GLY A 163 13.83 14.90 1.35
CA GLY A 163 14.36 15.08 -0.01
C GLY A 163 14.07 16.45 -0.61
N GLY A 164 14.11 17.51 0.20
CA GLY A 164 13.80 18.88 -0.23
C GLY A 164 12.30 19.23 -0.23
N HIS A 165 11.41 18.25 -0.22
CA HIS A 165 9.96 18.43 -0.19
C HIS A 165 9.41 18.44 1.25
N GLU A 166 8.27 19.10 1.42
CA GLU A 166 7.50 19.05 2.66
C GLU A 166 6.57 17.83 2.66
N GLU A 167 6.62 17.05 3.73
CA GLU A 167 5.72 15.96 4.04
C GLU A 167 4.77 16.38 5.15
N GLN A 168 3.47 16.21 4.92
CA GLN A 168 2.42 16.50 5.89
C GLN A 168 1.56 15.25 6.12
N THR A 169 1.24 14.96 7.37
CA THR A 169 0.43 13.79 7.76
C THR A 169 -0.64 14.21 8.77
N TRP A 170 -1.89 13.82 8.53
CA TRP A 170 -3.00 14.00 9.45
C TRP A 170 -3.50 12.64 9.95
N MET A 171 -3.47 12.46 11.26
CA MET A 171 -3.81 11.20 11.91
C MET A 171 -4.97 11.37 12.89
N SER A 172 -5.94 10.46 12.88
CA SER A 172 -7.03 10.41 13.86
C SER A 172 -7.02 9.09 14.62
N ALA A 173 -7.12 9.17 15.95
CA ALA A 173 -7.26 7.99 16.81
C ALA A 173 -8.60 7.27 16.60
N ALA A 174 -9.61 7.95 16.05
CA ALA A 174 -10.93 7.37 15.77
C ALA A 174 -10.88 6.20 14.77
N LEU A 175 -9.86 6.15 13.92
CA LEU A 175 -9.65 5.07 12.94
C LEU A 175 -8.87 3.87 13.50
N GLY A 176 -8.49 3.93 14.78
CA GLY A 176 -7.86 2.82 15.49
C GLY A 176 -6.56 2.37 14.85
N ALA A 177 -6.57 1.18 14.23
CA ALA A 177 -5.38 0.53 13.71
C ALA A 177 -4.76 1.24 12.50
N TRP A 178 -5.56 1.96 11.70
CA TRP A 178 -5.09 2.74 10.55
C TRP A 178 -5.44 4.21 10.75
N PRO A 179 -4.64 4.95 11.53
CA PRO A 179 -4.98 6.31 11.94
C PRO A 179 -4.90 7.35 10.81
N LEU A 180 -4.43 6.99 9.61
CA LEU A 180 -4.19 7.95 8.54
C LEU A 180 -5.52 8.50 7.99
N VAL A 181 -5.67 9.83 8.01
CA VAL A 181 -6.80 10.54 7.37
C VAL A 181 -6.35 11.14 6.04
N LYS A 182 -5.18 11.78 6.05
CA LYS A 182 -4.59 12.46 4.89
C LYS A 182 -3.07 12.44 4.96
N TYR A 183 -2.43 12.39 3.81
CA TYR A 183 -0.98 12.48 3.63
C TYR A 183 -0.66 13.28 2.37
N GLN A 184 0.38 14.11 2.44
CA GLN A 184 0.87 14.88 1.30
C GLN A 184 2.40 14.88 1.28
N LEU A 185 3.00 14.66 0.10
CA LEU A 185 4.43 14.77 -0.15
C LEU A 185 4.67 15.19 -1.61
N GLY A 186 5.09 16.45 -1.82
CA GLY A 186 5.27 16.97 -3.17
C GLY A 186 4.00 16.84 -4.01
N THR A 187 4.05 16.03 -5.06
CA THR A 187 2.93 15.74 -5.98
C THR A 187 2.02 14.60 -5.53
N LEU A 188 2.42 13.86 -4.49
CA LEU A 188 1.69 12.71 -3.97
C LEU A 188 0.70 13.16 -2.89
N SER A 189 -0.57 12.77 -3.05
CA SER A 189 -1.63 12.94 -2.06
C SER A 189 -2.31 11.60 -1.78
N ILE A 190 -2.57 11.31 -0.51
CA ILE A 190 -3.34 10.15 -0.06
C ILE A 190 -4.46 10.65 0.85
N GLU A 191 -5.69 10.27 0.57
CA GLU A 191 -6.86 10.67 1.37
C GLU A 191 -7.76 9.47 1.68
N LEU A 192 -8.31 9.46 2.89
CA LEU A 192 -9.27 8.44 3.30
C LEU A 192 -10.60 8.64 2.57
N VAL A 193 -11.03 7.59 1.87
CA VAL A 193 -12.27 7.56 1.10
C VAL A 193 -13.37 6.84 1.85
N ALA A 194 -13.03 5.78 2.59
CA ALA A 194 -14.00 5.03 3.38
C ALA A 194 -13.28 4.20 4.45
N HIS A 195 -14.00 3.83 5.50
CA HIS A 195 -13.52 2.93 6.54
C HIS A 195 -14.70 2.15 7.13
N GLY A 196 -14.41 1.06 7.84
CA GLY A 196 -15.48 0.30 8.46
C GLY A 196 -15.02 -0.92 9.23
N LYS A 197 -16.00 -1.77 9.52
CA LYS A 197 -15.87 -3.04 10.24
C LYS A 197 -16.39 -4.19 9.37
N SER A 198 -16.29 -5.41 9.87
CA SER A 198 -16.82 -6.63 9.25
C SER A 198 -16.27 -6.95 7.87
N ALA A 199 -14.99 -6.64 7.62
CA ALA A 199 -14.29 -7.08 6.42
C ALA A 199 -14.19 -8.61 6.35
N SER A 200 -14.40 -9.13 5.14
CA SER A 200 -14.15 -10.51 4.75
C SER A 200 -13.22 -10.56 3.54
N THR A 201 -12.64 -11.73 3.28
CA THR A 201 -11.78 -11.95 2.10
C THR A 201 -12.57 -11.70 0.82
N ARG A 202 -11.98 -10.95 -0.11
CA ARG A 202 -12.52 -10.75 -1.47
C ARG A 202 -11.91 -11.71 -2.48
N ILE A 203 -10.85 -12.39 -2.11
CA ILE A 203 -10.27 -13.44 -2.95
C ILE A 203 -11.30 -14.55 -3.17
N GLN A 204 -11.52 -14.91 -4.43
CA GLN A 204 -12.49 -15.92 -4.84
C GLN A 204 -11.81 -17.15 -5.43
N GLY A 205 -12.27 -18.33 -5.05
CA GLY A 205 -11.75 -19.62 -5.52
C GLY A 205 -10.54 -20.11 -4.73
N GLU A 206 -10.15 -21.35 -5.00
CA GLU A 206 -9.03 -22.01 -4.30
C GLU A 206 -7.67 -21.54 -4.85
N PRO A 207 -6.75 -21.07 -3.98
CA PRO A 207 -5.42 -20.65 -4.40
C PRO A 207 -4.60 -21.79 -5.00
N VAL A 208 -4.16 -21.62 -6.25
CA VAL A 208 -3.24 -22.55 -6.93
C VAL A 208 -1.81 -22.18 -6.59
N LYS A 209 -0.95 -23.16 -6.28
CA LYS A 209 0.47 -22.89 -6.04
C LYS A 209 1.11 -22.34 -7.31
N LEU A 210 1.78 -21.20 -7.20
CA LEU A 210 2.53 -20.64 -8.31
C LEU A 210 3.78 -21.48 -8.58
N ASP A 211 3.92 -21.98 -9.81
CA ASP A 211 5.14 -22.69 -10.22
C ASP A 211 6.34 -21.73 -10.17
N LYS A 212 7.41 -22.17 -9.50
CA LYS A 212 8.68 -21.43 -9.40
C LYS A 212 9.29 -21.13 -10.78
N ARG A 213 9.01 -21.96 -11.80
CA ARG A 213 9.47 -21.73 -13.19
C ARG A 213 8.83 -20.49 -13.82
N LEU A 214 7.53 -20.27 -13.57
CA LEU A 214 6.81 -19.08 -14.04
C LEU A 214 7.29 -17.79 -13.35
N LEU A 215 7.66 -17.89 -12.06
CA LEU A 215 8.25 -16.76 -11.33
C LEU A 215 9.58 -16.29 -11.93
N LYS A 216 10.43 -17.21 -12.41
CA LYS A 216 11.70 -16.84 -13.08
C LYS A 216 11.47 -16.12 -14.41
N GLN A 217 10.38 -16.42 -15.12
CA GLN A 217 10.03 -15.76 -16.37
C GLN A 217 9.41 -14.38 -16.13
N LEU A 218 8.64 -14.20 -15.04
CA LEU A 218 8.07 -12.90 -14.66
C LEU A 218 9.09 -11.96 -13.99
N GLY A 219 10.14 -12.51 -13.38
CA GLY A 219 11.27 -11.77 -12.83
C GLY A 219 12.49 -11.69 -13.75
N GLY A 220 12.38 -12.23 -14.97
CA GLY A 220 13.44 -12.29 -15.97
C GLY A 220 13.31 -11.17 -17.00
N ALA A 221 13.80 -9.99 -16.65
CA ALA A 221 14.38 -9.03 -17.59
C ALA A 221 15.73 -8.59 -16.97
N PRO A 222 16.77 -8.43 -17.79
CA PRO A 222 18.18 -8.78 -17.50
C PRO A 222 18.79 -8.14 -16.27
#